data_AF-A0A0A7EKV5-F1
#
_entry.id   AF-A0A0A7EKV5-F1
#
_cell.length_a   1.000
_cell.length_b   1.000
_cell.length_c   1.000
_cell.angle_alpha   90.00
_cell.angle_beta   90.00
_cell.angle_gamma   90.00
#
_symmetry.space_group_name_H-M   'P 1'
#
loop_
_entity.id
_entity.type
_entity.pdbx_description
1 polymer ?
#
loop_
_entity_poly.entity_id
_entity_poly.type
_entity_poly.pdbx_seq_one_letter_code
_entity_poly.pdbx_strand_id
1 'polypeptide(L)'
;MFNFIIGAILGTFISFVLFVIILVSNFNFDGSLITNIVIASATVVATAIHFDSIRKQRRDRVWEINKDMLLSFAHSLSLVIQASEYHAEEVYNRNREINEPPKNREPEKDVYKNFYHIQEQVLNVYGTLMDKELIGNIQSSKESNEYIHEALDHDAIDIEDAYDKSIEEYKKLQNSLNTFITQLSGIKNI
;
A
#
# COMPACT_ATOMS: atom_id res chain seq x y z
N MET A 1 -2.98 1.36 -27.85
CA MET A 1 -3.11 1.84 -29.25
C MET A 1 -4.16 1.08 -30.05
N PHE A 2 -4.20 -0.26 -30.00
CA PHE A 2 -5.17 -1.06 -30.75
C PHE A 2 -6.65 -0.68 -30.50
N ASN A 3 -7.05 -0.53 -29.22
CA ASN A 3 -8.42 -0.14 -28.87
C ASN A 3 -8.80 1.28 -29.35
N PHE A 4 -7.82 2.18 -29.46
CA PHE A 4 -8.02 3.53 -29.98
C PHE A 4 -8.28 3.50 -31.50
N ILE A 5 -7.54 2.67 -32.23
CA ILE A 5 -7.70 2.52 -33.69
C ILE A 5 -9.06 1.89 -34.02
N ILE A 6 -9.46 0.86 -33.29
CA ILE A 6 -10.80 0.24 -33.46
C ILE A 6 -11.91 1.24 -33.14
N GLY A 7 -11.76 2.00 -32.05
CA GLY A 7 -12.70 3.07 -31.69
C GLY A 7 -12.83 4.14 -32.77
N ALA A 8 -11.71 4.55 -33.39
CA ALA A 8 -11.71 5.54 -34.47
C ALA A 8 -12.38 5.02 -35.75
N ILE A 9 -12.17 3.76 -36.13
CA ILE A 9 -12.79 3.14 -37.31
C ILE A 9 -14.30 2.99 -37.11
N LEU A 10 -14.73 2.49 -35.94
CA LEU A 10 -16.16 2.36 -35.63
C LEU A 10 -16.84 3.73 -35.52
N GLY A 11 -16.19 4.71 -34.89
CA GLY A 11 -16.72 6.06 -34.74
C GLY A 11 -16.92 6.80 -36.06
N THR A 12 -15.97 6.66 -37.00
CA THR A 12 -16.09 7.26 -38.34
C THR A 12 -17.17 6.57 -39.18
N PHE A 13 -17.28 5.24 -39.10
CA PHE A 13 -18.34 4.50 -39.80
C PHE A 13 -19.75 4.85 -39.30
N ILE A 14 -19.95 4.92 -37.98
CA ILE A 14 -21.24 5.29 -37.38
C ILE A 14 -21.58 6.76 -37.73
N SER A 15 -20.61 7.67 -37.69
CA SER A 15 -20.82 9.08 -38.07
C SER A 15 -21.22 9.22 -39.53
N PHE A 16 -20.62 8.44 -40.43
CA PHE A 16 -20.96 8.46 -41.85
C PHE A 16 -22.38 7.96 -42.11
N VAL A 17 -22.79 6.85 -41.47
CA VAL A 17 -24.15 6.32 -41.57
C VAL A 17 -25.19 7.33 -41.05
N LEU A 18 -24.92 7.96 -39.90
CA LEU A 18 -25.77 9.03 -39.37
C LEU A 18 -25.86 10.21 -40.33
N PHE A 19 -24.73 10.66 -40.89
CA PHE A 19 -24.69 11.78 -41.83
C PHE A 19 -25.54 11.51 -43.09
N VAL A 20 -25.47 10.30 -43.66
CA VAL A 20 -26.28 9.91 -44.82
C VAL A 20 -27.77 9.87 -44.48
N ILE A 21 -28.15 9.33 -43.31
CA ILE A 21 -29.56 9.30 -42.86
C ILE A 21 -30.12 10.71 -42.70
N ILE A 22 -29.34 11.65 -42.16
CA ILE A 22 -29.71 13.05 -41.99
C ILE A 22 -29.95 13.72 -43.35
N LEU A 23 -29.06 13.48 -44.32
CA LEU A 23 -29.16 14.02 -45.68
C LEU A 23 -30.38 13.50 -46.45
N VAL A 24 -30.71 12.22 -46.29
CA VAL A 24 -31.83 11.58 -47.00
C VAL A 24 -33.19 11.89 -46.37
N SER A 25 -33.26 12.12 -45.05
CA SER A 25 -34.54 12.28 -44.34
C SER A 25 -35.09 13.71 -44.29
N ASN A 26 -34.46 14.71 -44.92
CA ASN A 26 -34.88 16.14 -44.85
C ASN A 26 -35.16 16.61 -43.41
N PHE A 27 -34.39 16.12 -42.42
CA PHE A 27 -34.51 16.61 -41.06
C PHE A 27 -33.98 18.04 -40.99
N ASN A 28 -34.85 19.00 -40.66
CA ASN A 28 -34.42 20.34 -40.25
C ASN A 28 -33.78 20.22 -38.88
N PHE A 29 -32.47 19.96 -38.84
CA PHE A 29 -31.73 19.99 -37.60
C PHE A 29 -31.71 21.42 -37.08
N ASP A 30 -32.34 21.62 -35.92
CA ASP A 30 -32.11 22.83 -35.15
C ASP A 30 -30.65 22.82 -34.69
N GLY A 31 -29.84 23.66 -35.32
CA GLY A 31 -28.42 23.81 -34.99
C GLY A 31 -28.22 24.13 -33.51
N SER A 32 -29.18 24.83 -32.88
CA SER A 32 -29.17 25.09 -31.44
C SER A 32 -29.24 23.79 -30.63
N LEU A 33 -30.11 22.85 -31.04
CA LEU A 33 -30.29 21.58 -30.35
C LEU A 33 -29.04 20.69 -30.46
N ILE A 34 -28.42 20.60 -31.64
CA ILE A 34 -27.15 19.86 -31.79
C ILE A 34 -26.06 20.48 -30.93
N THR A 35 -25.88 21.81 -31.01
CA THR A 35 -24.83 22.50 -30.24
C THR A 35 -25.01 22.29 -28.74
N ASN A 36 -26.25 22.35 -28.23
CA ASN A 36 -26.54 22.07 -26.82
C ASN A 36 -26.21 20.63 -26.42
N ILE A 37 -26.49 19.64 -27.28
CA ILE A 37 -26.13 18.23 -27.03
C ILE A 37 -24.62 18.04 -26.98
N VAL A 38 -23.88 18.66 -27.91
CA VAL A 38 -22.41 18.58 -27.96
C VAL A 38 -21.79 19.23 -26.72
N ILE A 39 -22.25 20.43 -26.35
CA ILE A 39 -21.80 21.13 -25.14
C ILE A 39 -22.09 20.29 -23.89
N ALA A 40 -23.29 19.72 -23.77
CA ALA A 40 -23.65 18.88 -22.63
C ALA A 40 -22.76 17.63 -22.54
N SER A 41 -22.53 16.95 -23.67
CA SER A 41 -21.68 15.75 -23.73
C SER A 41 -20.22 16.06 -23.39
N ALA A 42 -19.68 17.16 -23.92
CA ALA A 42 -18.33 17.62 -23.60
C ALA A 42 -18.18 17.96 -22.11
N THR A 43 -19.21 18.58 -21.52
CA THR A 43 -19.24 18.93 -20.08
C THR A 43 -19.25 17.68 -19.21
N VAL A 44 -20.02 16.64 -19.57
CA VAL A 44 -20.04 15.36 -18.85
C VAL A 44 -18.68 14.68 -18.88
N VAL A 45 -18.05 14.60 -20.06
CA VAL A 45 -16.71 14.00 -20.21
C VAL A 45 -15.66 14.79 -19.43
N ALA A 46 -15.67 16.12 -19.53
CA ALA A 46 -14.77 16.99 -18.78
C ALA A 46 -14.93 16.81 -17.26
N THR A 47 -16.17 16.71 -16.78
CA THR A 47 -16.47 16.48 -15.37
C THR A 47 -15.98 15.11 -14.90
N ALA A 48 -16.15 14.07 -15.72
CA ALA A 48 -15.66 12.73 -15.41
C ALA A 48 -14.12 12.69 -15.30
N ILE A 49 -13.41 13.31 -16.26
CA ILE A 49 -11.94 13.41 -16.23
C ILE A 49 -11.48 14.23 -15.01
N HIS A 50 -12.14 15.36 -14.74
CA HIS A 50 -11.82 16.22 -13.61
C HIS A 50 -12.02 15.49 -12.27
N PHE A 51 -13.09 14.72 -12.14
CA PHE A 51 -13.35 13.92 -10.94
C PHE A 51 -12.27 12.85 -10.71
N ASP A 52 -11.89 12.12 -11.77
CA ASP A 52 -10.83 11.12 -11.68
C ASP A 52 -9.46 11.76 -11.34
N SER A 53 -9.16 12.89 -11.97
CA SER A 53 -7.96 13.69 -11.70
C SER A 53 -7.88 14.13 -10.24
N ILE A 54 -8.98 14.67 -9.67
CA ILE A 54 -9.04 15.04 -8.25
C ILE A 54 -8.80 13.83 -7.35
N ARG A 55 -9.41 12.68 -7.66
CA ARG A 55 -9.26 11.46 -6.86
C ARG A 55 -7.80 10.99 -6.85
N LYS A 56 -7.14 10.98 -8.01
CA LYS A 56 -5.72 10.67 -8.13
C LYS A 56 -4.86 11.64 -7.34
N GLN A 57 -5.08 12.95 -7.49
CA GLN A 57 -4.32 13.98 -6.79
C GLN A 57 -4.50 13.92 -5.26
N ARG A 58 -5.66 13.51 -4.75
CA ARG A 58 -5.86 13.27 -3.31
C ARG A 58 -5.02 12.10 -2.82
N ARG A 59 -5.04 10.97 -3.53
CA ARG A 59 -4.23 9.80 -3.19
C ARG A 59 -2.74 10.13 -3.24
N ASP A 60 -2.28 10.78 -4.31
CA ASP A 60 -0.87 11.14 -4.48
C ASP A 60 -0.41 12.08 -3.36
N ARG A 61 -1.26 13.03 -2.92
CA ARG A 61 -0.96 13.87 -1.74
C ARG A 61 -0.83 13.07 -0.44
N VAL A 62 -1.73 12.12 -0.18
CA VAL A 62 -1.64 11.26 1.01
C VAL A 62 -0.38 10.40 0.95
N TRP A 63 -0.05 9.87 -0.22
CA TRP A 63 1.19 9.14 -0.45
C TRP A 63 2.42 10.01 -0.13
N GLU A 64 2.55 11.19 -0.75
CA GLU A 64 3.71 12.06 -0.56
C GLU A 64 3.90 12.50 0.90
N ILE A 65 2.81 12.74 1.65
CA ILE A 65 2.89 13.11 3.08
C ILE A 65 3.41 11.95 3.94
N ASN A 66 3.02 10.72 3.64
CA ASN A 66 3.29 9.55 4.50
C ASN A 66 4.48 8.70 4.02
N LYS A 67 4.94 8.89 2.78
CA LYS A 67 5.93 8.03 2.10
C LYS A 67 7.17 7.81 2.94
N ASP A 68 7.82 8.89 3.39
CA ASP A 68 9.09 8.78 4.10
C ASP A 68 8.93 7.99 5.40
N MET A 69 7.83 8.21 6.12
CA MET A 69 7.52 7.48 7.34
C MET A 69 7.21 6.01 7.08
N LEU A 70 6.37 5.71 6.08
CA LEU A 70 5.99 4.34 5.73
C LEU A 70 7.19 3.51 5.25
N LEU A 71 8.06 4.10 4.43
CA LEU A 71 9.27 3.45 3.95
C LEU A 71 10.30 3.27 5.07
N SER A 72 10.45 4.27 5.95
CA SER A 72 11.32 4.15 7.13
C SER A 72 10.82 3.07 8.08
N PHE A 73 9.50 2.96 8.28
CA PHE A 73 8.90 1.91 9.08
C PHE A 73 9.07 0.53 8.46
N ALA A 74 8.86 0.39 7.15
CA ALA A 74 9.07 -0.86 6.45
C ALA A 74 10.54 -1.33 6.51
N HIS A 75 11.47 -0.39 6.37
CA HIS A 75 12.90 -0.66 6.50
C HIS A 75 13.26 -1.07 7.93
N SER A 76 12.82 -0.30 8.93
CA SER A 76 13.09 -0.61 10.34
C SER A 76 12.52 -1.96 10.76
N LEU A 77 11.33 -2.33 10.26
CA LEU A 77 10.71 -3.62 10.50
C LEU A 77 11.54 -4.76 9.89
N SER A 78 12.03 -4.57 8.66
CA SER A 78 12.93 -5.54 8.02
C SER A 78 14.22 -5.74 8.83
N LEU A 79 14.78 -4.68 9.42
CA LEU A 79 15.96 -4.78 10.27
C LEU A 79 15.67 -5.57 11.56
N VAL A 80 14.52 -5.32 12.19
CA VAL A 80 14.09 -6.04 13.40
C VAL A 80 13.86 -7.53 13.12
N ILE A 81 13.30 -7.87 11.95
CA ILE A 81 13.14 -9.28 11.54
C ILE A 81 14.52 -9.94 11.39
N GLN A 82 15.45 -9.31 10.69
CA GLN A 82 16.80 -9.85 10.49
C GLN A 82 17.55 -10.01 11.83
N ALA A 83 17.43 -9.03 12.73
CA ALA A 83 18.01 -9.10 14.06
C ALA A 83 17.42 -10.25 14.88
N SER A 84 16.11 -10.43 14.82
CA SER A 84 15.42 -11.50 15.54
C SER A 84 15.79 -12.87 14.99
N GLU A 85 15.88 -13.02 13.67
CA GLU A 85 16.37 -14.25 13.01
C GLU A 85 17.83 -14.55 13.37
N TYR A 86 18.69 -13.52 13.44
CA TYR A 86 20.08 -13.67 13.87
C TYR A 86 20.17 -14.22 15.29
N HIS A 87 19.47 -13.60 16.25
CA HIS A 87 19.52 -14.01 17.65
C HIS A 87 18.82 -15.35 17.90
N ALA A 88 17.75 -15.66 17.16
CA ALA A 88 17.12 -16.98 17.19
C ALA A 88 18.12 -18.08 16.81
N GLU A 89 18.85 -17.90 15.71
CA GLU A 89 19.87 -18.84 15.24
C GLU A 89 21.05 -18.92 16.22
N GLU A 90 21.46 -17.79 16.81
CA GLU A 90 22.51 -17.75 17.84
C GLU A 90 22.13 -18.60 19.07
N VAL A 91 20.91 -18.44 19.58
CA VAL A 91 20.38 -19.21 20.72
C VAL A 91 20.29 -20.69 20.37
N TYR A 92 19.73 -21.02 19.20
CA TYR A 92 19.61 -22.39 18.73
C TYR A 92 20.98 -23.08 18.60
N ASN A 93 21.96 -22.40 18.00
CA ASN A 93 23.31 -22.94 17.85
C ASN A 93 23.98 -23.15 19.21
N ARG A 94 23.81 -22.20 20.14
CA ARG A 94 24.33 -22.30 21.51
C ARG A 94 23.73 -23.48 22.27
N ASN A 95 22.41 -23.69 22.17
CA ASN A 95 21.71 -24.76 22.86
C ASN A 95 22.06 -26.16 22.33
N ARG A 96 22.57 -26.24 21.09
CA ARG A 96 22.96 -27.49 20.42
C ARG A 96 24.47 -27.68 20.29
N GLU A 97 25.27 -26.80 20.89
CA GLU A 97 26.74 -26.82 20.81
C GLU A 97 27.26 -26.79 19.35
N ILE A 98 26.52 -26.14 18.45
CA ILE A 98 26.89 -25.98 17.04
C ILE A 98 27.81 -24.76 16.93
N ASN A 99 29.05 -24.98 16.47
CA ASN A 99 30.04 -23.92 16.25
C ASN A 99 29.92 -23.30 14.84
N GLU A 100 28.71 -22.91 14.45
CA GLU A 100 28.46 -22.19 13.20
C GLU A 100 27.97 -20.77 13.51
N PRO A 101 28.48 -19.74 12.81
CA PRO A 101 27.93 -18.40 12.93
C PRO A 101 26.53 -18.35 12.33
N PRO A 102 25.63 -17.50 12.85
CA PRO A 102 24.35 -17.24 12.20
C PRO A 102 24.51 -16.78 10.75
N LYS A 103 23.52 -17.08 9.91
CA LYS A 103 23.51 -16.74 8.47
C LYS A 103 23.37 -15.24 8.23
N ASN A 104 22.58 -14.59 9.06
CA ASN A 104 22.36 -13.15 8.98
C ASN A 104 23.57 -12.39 9.55
N ARG A 105 23.73 -11.12 9.13
CA ARG A 105 24.75 -10.26 9.70
C ARG A 105 24.38 -9.88 11.13
N GLU A 106 25.38 -9.68 11.97
CA GLU A 106 25.18 -9.17 13.32
C GLU A 106 24.41 -7.84 13.26
N PRO A 107 23.29 -7.71 13.99
CA PRO A 107 22.46 -6.53 13.95
C PRO A 107 23.11 -5.35 14.68
N GLU A 108 22.71 -4.13 14.32
CA GLU A 108 23.10 -2.94 15.08
C GLU A 108 22.48 -2.98 16.49
N LYS A 109 23.23 -2.47 17.48
CA LYS A 109 22.83 -2.54 18.91
C LYS A 109 21.46 -1.91 19.22
N ASP A 110 21.10 -0.87 18.47
CA ASP A 110 19.88 -0.09 18.72
C ASP A 110 18.71 -0.47 17.81
N VAL A 111 18.78 -1.58 17.05
CA VAL A 111 17.73 -1.97 16.08
C VAL A 111 16.33 -2.03 16.70
N TYR A 112 16.18 -2.71 17.84
CA TYR A 112 14.89 -2.84 18.53
C TYR A 112 14.37 -1.50 19.07
N LYS A 113 15.28 -0.68 19.64
CA LYS A 113 14.94 0.64 20.18
C LYS A 113 14.53 1.60 19.07
N ASN A 114 15.23 1.57 17.94
CA ASN A 114 14.90 2.38 16.76
C ASN A 114 13.54 1.97 16.19
N PHE A 115 13.29 0.66 16.08
CA PHE A 115 11.99 0.16 15.63
C PHE A 115 10.86 0.61 16.55
N TYR A 116 11.01 0.45 17.87
CA TYR A 116 10.03 0.90 18.84
C TYR A 116 9.73 2.40 18.71
N HIS A 117 10.78 3.23 18.56
CA HIS A 117 10.60 4.67 18.40
C HIS A 117 9.83 5.04 17.13
N ILE A 118 10.16 4.38 16.01
CA ILE A 118 9.45 4.56 14.73
C ILE A 118 8.01 4.07 14.85
N GLN A 119 7.76 2.93 15.50
CA GLN A 119 6.42 2.41 15.75
C GLN A 119 5.56 3.40 16.55
N GLU A 120 6.11 3.98 17.62
CA GLU A 120 5.46 5.05 18.41
C GLU A 120 5.16 6.29 17.57
N GLN A 121 6.10 6.71 16.72
CA GLN A 121 5.87 7.85 15.82
C GLN A 121 4.75 7.56 14.83
N VAL A 122 4.69 6.36 14.25
CA VAL A 122 3.61 5.97 13.35
C VAL A 122 2.26 6.00 14.06
N LEU A 123 2.16 5.40 15.25
CA LEU A 123 0.91 5.33 16.01
C LEU A 123 0.43 6.72 16.46
N ASN A 124 1.31 7.52 17.08
CA ASN A 124 0.91 8.75 17.76
C ASN A 124 0.85 9.98 16.83
N VAL A 125 1.72 10.04 15.81
CA VAL A 125 1.83 11.22 14.94
C VAL A 125 1.09 10.97 13.63
N TYR A 126 1.39 9.86 12.97
CA TYR A 126 0.85 9.56 11.65
C TYR A 126 -0.45 8.75 11.67
N GLY A 127 -0.86 8.24 12.84
CA GLY A 127 -2.05 7.38 12.96
C GLY A 127 -3.34 8.04 12.48
N THR A 128 -3.44 9.37 12.59
CA THR A 128 -4.59 10.14 12.09
C THR A 128 -4.65 10.25 10.56
N LEU A 129 -3.53 10.02 9.88
CA LEU A 129 -3.36 10.16 8.43
C LEU A 129 -3.31 8.81 7.70
N MET A 130 -3.30 7.71 8.45
CA MET A 130 -3.23 6.35 7.95
C MET A 130 -4.60 5.65 8.02
N ASP A 131 -4.71 4.54 7.29
CA ASP A 131 -5.88 3.69 7.35
C ASP A 131 -6.02 3.02 8.73
N LYS A 132 -7.27 2.82 9.17
CA LYS A 132 -7.58 2.28 10.50
C LYS A 132 -7.17 0.81 10.65
N GLU A 133 -7.23 0.04 9.57
CA GLU A 133 -6.80 -1.36 9.57
C GLU A 133 -5.29 -1.45 9.78
N LEU A 134 -4.50 -0.63 9.08
CA LEU A 134 -3.05 -0.57 9.31
C LEU A 134 -2.70 -0.19 10.75
N ILE A 135 -3.35 0.84 11.30
CA ILE A 135 -3.12 1.27 12.69
C ILE A 135 -3.51 0.19 13.69
N GLY A 136 -4.63 -0.50 13.46
CA GLY A 136 -5.03 -1.67 14.26
C GLY A 136 -3.95 -2.76 14.23
N ASN A 137 -3.41 -3.08 13.05
CA ASN A 137 -2.39 -4.11 12.91
C ASN A 137 -1.06 -3.73 13.58
N ILE A 138 -0.66 -2.45 13.52
CA ILE A 138 0.54 -1.97 14.21
C ILE A 138 0.36 -2.06 15.73
N GLN A 139 -0.81 -1.66 16.24
CA GLN A 139 -1.13 -1.71 17.66
C GLN A 139 -1.16 -3.16 18.16
N SER A 140 -1.87 -4.05 17.47
CA SER A 140 -1.91 -5.47 17.83
C SER A 140 -0.53 -6.13 17.76
N SER A 141 0.30 -5.80 16.77
CA SER A 141 1.67 -6.33 16.71
C SER A 141 2.54 -5.83 17.88
N LYS A 142 2.33 -4.58 18.33
CA LYS A 142 2.99 -4.05 19.53
C LYS A 142 2.57 -4.83 20.78
N GLU A 143 1.26 -4.97 21.00
CA GLU A 143 0.68 -5.68 22.14
C GLU A 143 1.10 -7.16 22.17
N SER A 144 1.12 -7.83 21.01
CA SER A 144 1.61 -9.20 20.89
C SER A 144 3.08 -9.33 21.33
N ASN A 145 3.95 -8.41 20.90
CA ASN A 145 5.36 -8.45 21.28
C ASN A 145 5.58 -8.12 22.76
N GLU A 146 4.79 -7.20 23.33
CA GLU A 146 4.81 -6.92 24.78
C GLU A 146 4.38 -8.17 25.57
N TYR A 147 3.33 -8.85 25.13
CA TYR A 147 2.88 -10.10 25.74
C TYR A 147 3.92 -11.24 25.63
N ILE A 148 4.61 -11.35 24.49
CA ILE A 148 5.70 -12.31 24.31
C ILE A 148 6.84 -12.03 25.29
N HIS A 149 7.21 -10.76 25.46
CA HIS A 149 8.24 -10.36 26.41
C HIS A 149 7.85 -10.68 27.86
N GLU A 150 6.62 -10.35 28.26
CA GLU A 150 6.07 -10.68 29.58
C GLU A 150 6.02 -12.19 29.82
N ALA A 151 5.63 -12.98 28.80
CA ALA A 151 5.61 -14.44 28.90
C ALA A 151 7.02 -15.03 29.06
N LEU A 152 8.04 -14.43 28.43
CA LEU A 152 9.44 -14.83 28.60
C LEU A 152 9.94 -14.49 30.01
N ASP A 153 9.65 -13.28 30.51
CA ASP A 153 10.05 -12.82 31.84
C ASP A 153 9.42 -13.64 32.98
N HIS A 154 8.25 -14.23 32.72
CA HIS A 154 7.55 -15.11 33.66
C HIS A 154 7.80 -16.62 33.43
N ASP A 155 8.83 -16.98 32.64
CA ASP A 155 9.20 -18.36 32.31
C ASP A 155 8.03 -19.18 31.70
N ALA A 156 7.04 -18.52 31.09
CA ALA A 156 5.87 -19.15 30.48
C ALA A 156 6.18 -19.69 29.06
N ILE A 157 7.21 -19.15 28.42
CA ILE A 157 7.75 -19.59 27.13
C ILE A 157 9.29 -19.58 27.21
N ASP A 158 9.94 -20.41 26.38
CA ASP A 158 11.39 -20.35 26.25
C ASP A 158 11.82 -19.22 25.29
N ILE A 159 13.12 -18.93 25.29
CA ILE A 159 13.70 -17.87 24.47
C ILE A 159 13.65 -18.18 22.96
N GLU A 160 13.65 -19.46 22.55
CA GLU A 160 13.54 -19.85 21.15
C GLU A 160 12.12 -19.59 20.65
N ASP A 161 11.11 -20.05 21.39
CA ASP A 161 9.69 -19.80 21.17
C ASP A 161 9.36 -18.31 21.16
N ALA A 162 9.99 -17.51 22.03
CA ALA A 162 9.81 -16.07 22.06
C ALA A 162 10.28 -15.41 20.76
N TYR A 163 11.43 -15.82 20.23
CA TYR A 163 11.92 -15.31 18.95
C TYR A 163 11.04 -15.75 17.78
N ASP A 164 10.66 -17.04 17.73
CA ASP A 164 9.81 -17.56 16.65
C ASP A 164 8.47 -16.82 16.57
N LYS A 165 7.82 -16.62 17.72
CA LYS A 165 6.56 -15.85 17.81
C LYS A 165 6.75 -14.39 17.41
N SER A 166 7.83 -13.75 17.87
CA SER A 166 8.11 -12.34 17.53
C SER A 166 8.34 -12.18 16.03
N ILE A 167 9.12 -13.08 15.41
CA ILE A 167 9.39 -13.09 13.97
C ILE A 167 8.10 -13.27 13.18
N GLU A 168 7.22 -14.18 13.62
CA GLU A 168 5.92 -14.38 12.98
C GLU A 168 5.07 -13.10 13.00
N GLU A 169 4.97 -12.43 14.15
CA GLU A 169 4.23 -11.18 14.31
C GLU A 169 4.83 -10.05 13.45
N TYR A 170 6.14 -9.91 13.42
CA TYR A 170 6.80 -8.93 12.56
C TYR A 170 6.56 -9.21 11.07
N LYS A 171 6.56 -10.47 10.64
CA LYS A 171 6.28 -10.85 9.24
C LYS A 171 4.82 -10.57 8.86
N LYS A 172 3.86 -10.82 9.76
CA LYS A 172 2.45 -10.44 9.57
C LYS A 172 2.32 -8.93 9.39
N LEU A 173 2.96 -8.15 10.25
CA LEU A 173 2.96 -6.70 10.16
C LEU A 173 3.59 -6.20 8.85
N GLN A 174 4.72 -6.79 8.43
CA GLN A 174 5.41 -6.44 7.19
C GLN A 174 4.51 -6.66 5.97
N ASN A 175 3.75 -7.77 5.95
CA ASN A 175 2.81 -8.05 4.86
C ASN A 175 1.65 -7.05 4.82
N SER A 176 1.11 -6.67 5.98
CA SER A 176 0.05 -5.65 6.06
C SER A 176 0.56 -4.30 5.57
N LEU A 177 1.74 -3.88 6.05
CA LEU A 177 2.38 -2.63 5.65
C LEU A 177 2.68 -2.58 4.14
N ASN A 178 3.26 -3.64 3.59
CA ASN A 178 3.56 -3.74 2.16
C ASN A 178 2.29 -3.68 1.30
N THR A 179 1.21 -4.32 1.76
CA THR A 179 -0.10 -4.27 1.09
C THR A 179 -0.64 -2.85 1.07
N PHE A 180 -0.58 -2.14 2.21
CA PHE A 180 -0.99 -0.75 2.30
C PHE A 180 -0.15 0.16 1.39
N ILE A 181 1.17 0.04 1.43
CA ILE A 181 2.09 0.80 0.57
C ILE A 181 1.79 0.57 -0.92
N THR A 182 1.53 -0.68 -1.32
CA THR A 182 1.22 -1.04 -2.72
C THR A 182 -0.12 -0.46 -3.19
N GLN A 183 -1.11 -0.43 -2.31
CA GLN A 183 -2.41 0.18 -2.61
C GLN A 183 -2.31 1.71 -2.72
N LEU A 184 -1.57 2.33 -1.79
CA LEU A 184 -1.45 3.79 -1.70
C LEU A 184 -0.59 4.38 -2.83
N SER A 185 0.53 3.73 -3.15
CA SER A 185 1.44 4.11 -4.25
C SER A 185 0.81 3.94 -5.64
N GLY A 186 -0.32 3.23 -5.75
CA GLY A 186 -1.03 3.02 -7.01
C GLY A 186 -0.39 2.00 -7.95
N ILE A 187 0.65 1.27 -7.52
CA ILE A 187 1.33 0.23 -8.31
C ILE A 187 0.37 -0.89 -8.71
N LYS A 188 -0.63 -1.20 -7.85
CA LYS A 188 -1.67 -2.20 -8.14
C LYS A 188 -2.55 -1.86 -9.35
N ASN A 189 -2.54 -0.61 -9.82
CA ASN A 189 -3.36 -0.11 -10.93
C ASN A 189 -2.55 0.19 -12.21
N ILE A 190 -1.30 -0.29 -12.30
CA ILE A 190 -0.47 -0.26 -13.52
C ILE A 190 -0.63 -1.58 -14.25
#